data_AF-A0A1W9I3Z7-F1
#
_entry.id   AF-A0A1W9I3Z7-F1
#
_cell.length_a   1.000
_cell.length_b   1.000
_cell.length_c   1.000
_cell.angle_alpha   90.00
_cell.angle_beta   90.00
_cell.angle_gamma   90.00
#
_symmetry.space_group_name_H-M   'P 1'
#
loop_
_entity.id
_entity.type
_entity.pdbx_description
1 polymer ?
#
loop_
_entity_poly.entity_id
_entity_poly.type
_entity_poly.pdbx_seq_one_letter_code
_entity_poly.pdbx_strand_id
1 'polypeptide(L)'
;MKKMWIAGVIFGFVQSSHAVVLDWQGMYRIEGVQIDNNDFTTNRKDSSYILHHLYLKPKIEASDGLKIYSRLDLFNSGFYPNSQMGQFFGHGPNPTGAASNNERDSNVLSQTQKDDSVNVTELYLTLKSETGYGMLIAGRKMFHFGLGITHNNGSGSFDHYFDSKDMLAYKMSVGNFTFTPIFAKINEQKLHVGDDINDYIMDLSYYNKDTEIKFGILYESRVTGGWGNDAPTNPASGSVWGGNGTNSKIDHWNGQRLSLYYERKFSEGRIGIEIGNNSGDTGISTGTEMITLTGYGFALEGDYKPGNSRWSYSAKAGIASGDDPKTPGKYEGFIFDRNYNVGFLLMNHVMGSYDVFRTALGRSSTSSNGADSNASAFADEESISNVMYFAPEINYHWKPNLDVSLTFVTGTLNVQPDALKNVDTSIGYELDLSLNYKPSEKMTWINGLGVVFPGGAFSDAGTYPTEYAIGLTSKAAISF
;
A
#
# COMPACT_ATOMS: atom_id res chain seq x y z
N MET A 1 -42.40 -16.50 -76.22
CA MET A 1 -41.58 -16.95 -75.07
C MET A 1 -40.68 -15.79 -74.64
N LYS A 2 -41.00 -15.16 -73.50
CA LYS A 2 -40.25 -14.01 -72.94
C LYS A 2 -39.11 -14.54 -72.05
N LYS A 3 -37.87 -14.11 -72.31
CA LYS A 3 -36.71 -14.36 -71.45
C LYS A 3 -36.72 -13.37 -70.28
N MET A 4 -36.83 -13.89 -69.07
CA MET A 4 -36.72 -13.15 -67.81
C MET A 4 -35.24 -13.11 -67.42
N TRP A 5 -34.66 -11.92 -67.32
CA TRP A 5 -33.34 -11.69 -66.73
C TRP A 5 -33.53 -11.51 -65.22
N ILE A 6 -32.98 -12.44 -64.43
CA ILE A 6 -32.88 -12.29 -62.98
C ILE A 6 -31.57 -11.57 -62.68
N ALA A 7 -31.67 -10.32 -62.25
CA ALA A 7 -30.56 -9.57 -61.67
C ALA A 7 -30.36 -10.05 -60.22
N GLY A 8 -29.26 -10.76 -59.96
CA GLY A 8 -28.83 -11.10 -58.62
C GLY A 8 -28.23 -9.87 -57.94
N VAL A 9 -28.91 -9.34 -56.93
CA VAL A 9 -28.37 -8.35 -56.00
C VAL A 9 -27.37 -9.06 -55.09
N ILE A 10 -26.08 -8.84 -55.33
CA ILE A 10 -25.02 -9.23 -54.39
C ILE A 10 -25.00 -8.17 -53.29
N PHE A 11 -25.57 -8.49 -52.13
CA PHE A 11 -25.29 -7.78 -50.88
C PHE A 11 -23.83 -8.09 -50.50
N GLY A 12 -22.93 -7.18 -50.86
CA GLY A 12 -21.58 -7.17 -50.30
C GLY A 12 -21.66 -6.81 -48.82
N PHE A 13 -21.59 -7.81 -47.94
CA PHE A 13 -21.23 -7.60 -46.56
C PHE A 13 -19.79 -7.07 -46.54
N VAL A 14 -19.64 -5.75 -46.44
CA VAL A 14 -18.37 -5.14 -46.09
C VAL A 14 -18.11 -5.49 -44.63
N GLN A 15 -17.43 -6.61 -44.38
CA GLN A 15 -16.88 -6.86 -43.05
C GLN A 15 -15.75 -5.86 -42.84
N SER A 16 -16.03 -4.78 -42.11
CA SER A 16 -14.99 -3.94 -41.52
C SER A 16 -14.21 -4.82 -40.55
N SER A 17 -13.00 -5.24 -40.94
CA SER A 17 -12.08 -5.89 -40.01
C SER A 17 -11.61 -4.85 -39.00
N HIS A 18 -12.20 -4.85 -37.81
CA HIS A 18 -11.68 -4.07 -36.69
C HIS A 18 -10.50 -4.84 -36.10
N ALA A 19 -9.29 -4.34 -36.29
CA ALA A 19 -8.11 -4.89 -35.64
C ALA A 19 -8.14 -4.48 -34.16
N VAL A 20 -8.30 -5.45 -33.28
CA VAL A 20 -8.14 -5.26 -31.84
C VAL A 20 -6.66 -5.42 -31.52
N VAL A 21 -6.03 -4.38 -30.96
CA VAL A 21 -4.66 -4.46 -30.47
C VAL A 21 -4.70 -4.92 -29.02
N LEU A 22 -4.00 -6.02 -28.73
CA LEU A 22 -3.81 -6.57 -27.40
C LEU A 22 -2.33 -6.45 -27.03
N ASP A 23 -2.04 -5.67 -26.00
CA ASP A 23 -0.70 -5.52 -25.42
C ASP A 23 -0.66 -6.20 -24.05
N TRP A 24 0.44 -6.89 -23.74
CA TRP A 24 0.65 -7.57 -22.48
C TRP A 24 1.90 -7.04 -21.82
N GLN A 25 1.75 -6.63 -20.57
CA GLN A 25 2.85 -6.31 -19.68
C GLN A 25 2.68 -7.12 -18.41
N GLY A 26 3.74 -7.31 -17.65
CA GLY A 26 3.63 -8.02 -16.39
C GLY A 26 4.90 -7.99 -15.57
N MET A 27 4.83 -8.62 -14.42
CA MET A 27 5.98 -8.86 -13.56
C MET A 27 5.80 -10.17 -12.82
N TYR A 28 6.88 -10.95 -12.76
CA TYR A 28 7.03 -12.01 -11.78
C TYR A 28 8.06 -11.59 -10.75
N ARG A 29 7.78 -11.81 -9.47
CA ARG A 29 8.73 -11.56 -8.39
C ARG A 29 8.80 -12.72 -7.40
N ILE A 30 9.96 -12.85 -6.77
CA ILE A 30 10.25 -13.77 -5.68
C ILE A 30 11.01 -13.01 -4.59
N GLU A 31 10.65 -13.23 -3.32
CA GLU A 31 11.22 -12.53 -2.18
C GLU A 31 11.48 -13.52 -1.05
N GLY A 32 12.71 -13.59 -0.57
CA GLY A 32 13.06 -14.29 0.68
C GLY A 32 13.31 -13.26 1.78
N VAL A 33 12.74 -13.49 2.95
CA VAL A 33 12.91 -12.66 4.15
C VAL A 33 13.18 -13.57 5.33
N GLN A 34 14.20 -13.24 6.11
CA GLN A 34 14.49 -13.86 7.41
C GLN A 34 14.79 -12.74 8.39
N ILE A 35 14.06 -12.69 9.49
CA ILE A 35 14.25 -11.72 10.56
C ILE A 35 14.40 -12.51 11.86
N ASP A 36 15.49 -12.23 12.55
CA ASP A 36 15.84 -12.81 13.84
C ASP A 36 15.42 -11.82 14.94
N ASN A 37 14.62 -12.32 15.88
CA ASN A 37 14.12 -11.61 17.06
C ASN A 37 13.21 -10.39 16.80
N ASN A 38 12.13 -10.54 16.02
CA ASN A 38 11.17 -9.45 15.75
C ASN A 38 10.54 -8.88 17.02
N ASP A 39 10.33 -9.72 18.03
CA ASP A 39 9.67 -9.35 19.28
C ASP A 39 10.62 -8.61 20.27
N PHE A 40 11.92 -8.48 19.95
CA PHE A 40 12.99 -7.94 20.81
C PHE A 40 13.20 -8.66 22.14
N THR A 41 12.90 -9.96 22.18
CA THR A 41 12.93 -10.78 23.39
C THR A 41 14.24 -11.54 23.58
N THR A 42 14.50 -11.96 24.83
CA THR A 42 15.60 -12.87 25.17
C THR A 42 15.38 -14.27 24.59
N ASN A 43 14.12 -14.70 24.50
CA ASN A 43 13.71 -15.93 23.82
C ASN A 43 13.42 -15.61 22.36
N ARG A 44 14.49 -15.36 21.60
CA ARG A 44 14.45 -14.92 20.19
C ARG A 44 13.40 -15.71 19.39
N LYS A 45 12.48 -14.97 18.78
CA LYS A 45 11.47 -15.50 17.87
C LYS A 45 11.73 -14.93 16.49
N ASP A 46 11.79 -15.83 15.53
CA ASP A 46 12.22 -15.52 14.18
C ASP A 46 11.04 -15.59 13.22
N SER A 47 11.06 -14.74 12.21
CA SER A 47 10.15 -14.80 11.07
C SER A 47 10.95 -15.12 9.83
N SER A 48 10.62 -16.21 9.14
CA SER A 48 11.27 -16.58 7.89
C SER A 48 10.22 -17.03 6.89
N TYR A 49 10.26 -16.42 5.71
CA TYR A 49 9.33 -16.76 4.64
C TYR A 49 9.89 -16.45 3.26
N ILE A 50 9.33 -17.13 2.26
CA ILE A 50 9.57 -16.85 0.85
C ILE A 50 8.22 -16.59 0.20
N LEU A 51 8.13 -15.54 -0.60
CA LEU A 51 6.95 -15.12 -1.36
C LEU A 51 7.23 -15.23 -2.84
N HIS A 52 6.18 -15.48 -3.62
CA HIS A 52 6.17 -15.15 -5.05
C HIS A 52 4.85 -14.55 -5.48
N HIS A 53 4.91 -13.72 -6.51
CA HIS A 53 3.73 -13.05 -7.06
C HIS A 53 3.92 -12.85 -8.56
N LEU A 54 2.86 -13.11 -9.33
CA LEU A 54 2.81 -12.84 -10.76
C LEU A 54 1.63 -11.94 -11.02
N TYR A 55 1.85 -10.84 -11.75
CA TYR A 55 0.74 -10.10 -12.33
C TYR A 55 0.89 -9.88 -13.83
N LEU A 56 -0.24 -9.84 -14.51
CA LEU A 56 -0.38 -9.55 -15.93
C LEU A 56 -1.27 -8.33 -16.11
N LYS A 57 -0.89 -7.40 -16.98
CA LYS A 57 -1.59 -6.16 -17.29
C LYS A 57 -1.99 -6.11 -18.77
N PRO A 58 -2.96 -6.92 -19.20
CA PRO A 58 -3.46 -6.81 -20.57
C PRO A 58 -4.11 -5.45 -20.81
N LYS A 59 -3.86 -4.91 -21.99
CA LYS A 59 -4.46 -3.68 -22.48
C LYS A 59 -5.06 -3.91 -23.86
N ILE A 60 -6.34 -3.60 -24.00
CA ILE A 60 -7.11 -3.75 -25.23
C ILE A 60 -7.42 -2.36 -25.78
N GLU A 61 -7.02 -2.09 -27.01
CA GLU A 61 -7.47 -0.91 -27.76
C GLU A 61 -8.67 -1.32 -28.62
N ALA A 62 -9.87 -1.09 -28.10
CA ALA A 62 -11.12 -1.59 -28.69
C ALA A 62 -11.60 -0.72 -29.86
N SER A 63 -11.38 0.60 -29.77
CA SER A 63 -11.63 1.57 -30.84
C SER A 63 -10.77 2.82 -30.63
N ASP A 64 -10.85 3.80 -31.54
CA ASP A 64 -10.23 5.10 -31.29
C ASP A 64 -10.80 5.73 -30.01
N GLY A 65 -9.91 6.27 -29.18
CA GLY A 65 -10.24 6.83 -27.86
C GLY A 65 -10.66 5.83 -26.78
N LEU A 66 -11.05 4.59 -27.10
CA LEU A 66 -11.52 3.58 -26.13
C LEU A 66 -10.45 2.52 -25.84
N LYS A 67 -10.04 2.47 -24.57
CA LYS A 67 -9.08 1.48 -24.07
C LYS A 67 -9.67 0.75 -22.88
N ILE A 68 -9.41 -0.55 -22.78
CA ILE A 68 -9.76 -1.38 -21.63
C ILE A 68 -8.46 -1.88 -21.02
N TYR A 69 -8.33 -1.68 -19.72
CA TYR A 69 -7.20 -2.12 -18.93
C TYR A 69 -7.69 -3.18 -17.95
N SER A 70 -6.86 -4.19 -17.73
CA SER A 70 -7.07 -5.11 -16.62
C SER A 70 -5.74 -5.46 -15.98
N ARG A 71 -5.81 -5.90 -14.72
CA ARG A 71 -4.70 -6.50 -14.00
C ARG A 71 -5.16 -7.82 -13.38
N LEU A 72 -4.47 -8.88 -13.77
CA LEU A 72 -4.69 -10.25 -13.31
C LEU A 72 -3.54 -10.63 -12.39
N ASP A 73 -3.83 -10.92 -11.14
CA ASP A 73 -2.84 -11.31 -10.13
C ASP A 73 -2.97 -12.80 -9.81
N LEU A 74 -1.83 -13.49 -9.76
CA LEU A 74 -1.68 -14.90 -9.48
C LEU A 74 -0.65 -15.09 -8.36
N PHE A 75 -0.71 -16.22 -7.65
CA PHE A 75 0.10 -16.47 -6.46
C PHE A 75 -0.20 -15.42 -5.40
N ASN A 76 -1.48 -15.30 -5.04
CA ASN A 76 -1.95 -14.32 -4.06
C ASN A 76 -1.95 -14.91 -2.65
N SER A 77 -1.59 -14.14 -1.64
CA SER A 77 -1.72 -14.60 -0.26
C SER A 77 -3.17 -14.53 0.22
N GLY A 78 -3.71 -15.68 0.65
CA GLY A 78 -5.02 -15.73 1.33
C GLY A 78 -5.02 -15.09 2.72
N PHE A 79 -3.85 -14.89 3.33
CA PHE A 79 -3.71 -14.25 4.66
C PHE A 79 -3.73 -12.72 4.59
N TYR A 80 -3.43 -12.17 3.42
CA TYR A 80 -3.34 -10.73 3.17
C TYR A 80 -4.28 -10.36 2.02
N PRO A 81 -5.61 -10.38 2.26
CA PRO A 81 -6.59 -10.07 1.24
C PRO A 81 -6.43 -8.61 0.75
N ASN A 82 -6.80 -8.37 -0.51
CA ASN A 82 -6.70 -7.05 -1.15
C ASN A 82 -5.30 -6.44 -1.07
N SER A 83 -4.27 -7.28 -1.21
CA SER A 83 -2.87 -6.88 -1.25
C SER A 83 -2.17 -7.52 -2.46
N GLN A 84 -0.96 -7.06 -2.74
CA GLN A 84 0.00 -7.68 -3.66
C GLN A 84 0.95 -8.63 -2.92
N MET A 85 0.70 -8.95 -1.65
CA MET A 85 1.48 -9.92 -0.92
C MET A 85 1.41 -11.27 -1.65
N GLY A 86 2.59 -11.76 -2.02
CA GLY A 86 2.72 -13.02 -2.76
C GLY A 86 2.29 -14.22 -1.92
N GLN A 87 1.97 -15.32 -2.61
CA GLN A 87 1.74 -16.60 -1.96
C GLN A 87 3.04 -17.06 -1.28
N PHE A 88 2.93 -17.58 -0.07
CA PHE A 88 4.04 -18.21 0.62
C PHE A 88 4.48 -19.48 -0.11
N PHE A 89 5.79 -19.67 -0.28
CA PHE A 89 6.36 -20.93 -0.76
C PHE A 89 6.00 -22.07 0.19
N GLY A 90 5.67 -23.23 -0.38
CA GLY A 90 5.25 -24.40 0.40
C GLY A 90 3.82 -24.32 0.92
N HIS A 91 2.95 -23.53 0.28
CA HIS A 91 1.52 -23.50 0.59
C HIS A 91 0.85 -24.84 0.21
N GLY A 92 0.91 -25.78 1.15
CA GLY A 92 0.35 -27.12 1.01
C GLY A 92 -1.19 -27.13 0.93
N PRO A 93 -1.78 -28.27 0.54
CA PRO A 93 -3.23 -28.38 0.30
C PRO A 93 -4.10 -28.16 1.54
N ASN A 94 -3.53 -28.23 2.75
CA ASN A 94 -4.23 -27.97 3.99
C ASN A 94 -3.63 -26.77 4.75
N PRO A 95 -4.16 -25.57 4.48
CA PRO A 95 -3.60 -24.33 5.00
C PRO A 95 -3.97 -24.05 6.46
N THR A 96 -4.92 -24.79 7.05
CA THR A 96 -5.41 -24.54 8.41
C THR A 96 -4.67 -25.35 9.47
N GLY A 97 -3.81 -26.29 9.06
CA GLY A 97 -3.17 -27.23 9.97
C GLY A 97 -4.13 -28.21 10.64
N ALA A 98 -5.40 -28.25 10.21
CA ALA A 98 -6.40 -29.19 10.71
C ALA A 98 -6.00 -30.64 10.37
N ALA A 99 -6.52 -31.61 11.10
CA ALA A 99 -6.28 -33.02 10.79
C ALA A 99 -6.81 -33.35 9.38
N SER A 100 -5.93 -33.92 8.55
CA SER A 100 -6.25 -34.37 7.19
C SER A 100 -7.11 -35.63 7.21
N ASN A 101 -8.08 -35.73 6.31
CA ASN A 101 -8.95 -36.91 6.20
C ASN A 101 -8.51 -37.87 5.09
N ASN A 102 -7.65 -37.44 4.17
CA ASN A 102 -7.05 -38.27 3.12
C ASN A 102 -5.64 -37.77 2.74
N GLU A 103 -5.05 -38.34 1.68
CA GLU A 103 -3.72 -37.95 1.19
C GLU A 103 -3.70 -36.60 0.46
N ARG A 104 -4.82 -36.21 -0.17
CA ARG A 104 -4.90 -35.01 -1.01
C ARG A 104 -4.99 -33.73 -0.19
N ASP A 105 -5.51 -33.80 1.03
CA ASP A 105 -5.58 -32.71 2.00
C ASP A 105 -4.49 -32.81 3.08
N SER A 106 -3.47 -33.65 2.91
CA SER A 106 -2.41 -33.82 3.89
C SER A 106 -1.13 -33.13 3.44
N ASN A 107 -0.64 -32.14 4.19
CA ASN A 107 0.67 -31.54 3.89
C ASN A 107 1.84 -32.53 4.03
N VAL A 108 1.65 -33.62 4.80
CA VAL A 108 2.68 -34.64 5.02
C VAL A 108 2.70 -35.68 3.91
N LEU A 109 1.52 -36.05 3.38
CA LEU A 109 1.40 -37.12 2.38
C LEU A 109 1.27 -36.59 0.95
N SER A 110 0.78 -35.37 0.77
CA SER A 110 0.56 -34.78 -0.54
C SER A 110 1.87 -34.61 -1.31
N GLN A 111 1.80 -34.86 -2.62
CA GLN A 111 2.86 -34.57 -3.59
C GLN A 111 2.55 -33.32 -4.43
N THR A 112 1.46 -32.64 -4.12
CA THR A 112 0.98 -31.44 -4.81
C THR A 112 0.87 -30.26 -3.84
N GLN A 113 1.05 -29.05 -4.37
CA GLN A 113 0.74 -27.82 -3.66
C GLN A 113 -0.74 -27.47 -3.82
N LYS A 114 -1.23 -26.54 -3.01
CA LYS A 114 -2.57 -25.99 -3.16
C LYS A 114 -2.71 -25.27 -4.50
N ASP A 115 -3.88 -25.40 -5.12
CA ASP A 115 -4.27 -24.55 -6.24
C ASP A 115 -4.47 -23.10 -5.79
N ASP A 116 -4.42 -22.18 -6.75
CA ASP A 116 -4.58 -20.75 -6.47
C ASP A 116 -5.55 -20.09 -7.45
N SER A 117 -6.18 -19.01 -6.98
CA SER A 117 -7.14 -18.22 -7.75
C SER A 117 -6.43 -17.13 -8.55
N VAL A 118 -7.01 -16.79 -9.70
CA VAL A 118 -6.66 -15.56 -10.44
C VAL A 118 -7.56 -14.44 -9.93
N ASN A 119 -6.95 -13.39 -9.40
CA ASN A 119 -7.66 -12.21 -8.90
C ASN A 119 -7.64 -11.10 -9.94
N VAL A 120 -8.76 -10.38 -10.09
CA VAL A 120 -8.84 -9.19 -10.93
C VAL A 120 -8.78 -7.96 -10.03
N THR A 121 -7.61 -7.34 -9.95
CA THR A 121 -7.38 -6.16 -9.09
C THR A 121 -7.63 -4.84 -9.82
N GLU A 122 -7.52 -4.84 -11.16
CA GLU A 122 -7.93 -3.74 -12.01
C GLU A 122 -8.80 -4.26 -13.16
N LEU A 123 -9.87 -3.54 -13.45
CA LEU A 123 -10.67 -3.69 -14.66
C LEU A 123 -11.41 -2.39 -14.89
N TYR A 124 -10.93 -1.60 -15.85
CA TYR A 124 -11.53 -0.32 -16.16
C TYR A 124 -11.38 0.02 -17.63
N LEU A 125 -12.26 0.89 -18.11
CA LEU A 125 -12.15 1.49 -19.43
C LEU A 125 -11.78 2.96 -19.32
N THR A 126 -11.15 3.47 -20.37
CA THR A 126 -10.99 4.90 -20.60
C THR A 126 -11.56 5.27 -21.95
N LEU A 127 -12.36 6.33 -22.00
CA LEU A 127 -12.88 6.91 -23.23
C LEU A 127 -12.40 8.35 -23.35
N LYS A 128 -11.49 8.60 -24.30
CA LYS A 128 -10.99 9.94 -24.60
C LYS A 128 -11.97 10.71 -25.47
N SER A 129 -12.22 11.98 -25.17
CA SER A 129 -13.05 12.84 -26.01
C SER A 129 -12.37 13.12 -27.35
N GLU A 130 -13.15 13.28 -28.41
CA GLU A 130 -12.63 13.65 -29.75
C GLU A 130 -11.89 14.99 -29.73
N THR A 131 -12.35 15.92 -28.88
CA THR A 131 -11.72 17.23 -28.68
C THR A 131 -10.36 17.15 -27.98
N GLY A 132 -10.02 16.01 -27.38
CA GLY A 132 -8.75 15.76 -26.69
C GLY A 132 -8.63 16.36 -25.29
N TYR A 133 -9.60 17.15 -24.83
CA TYR A 133 -9.57 17.84 -23.53
C TYR A 133 -10.10 17.01 -22.35
N GLY A 134 -10.78 15.89 -22.62
CA GLY A 134 -11.45 15.09 -21.61
C GLY A 134 -11.18 13.59 -21.73
N MET A 135 -11.23 12.88 -20.62
CA MET A 135 -11.18 11.43 -20.55
C MET A 135 -12.11 10.91 -19.47
N LEU A 136 -13.10 10.11 -19.87
CA LEU A 136 -13.91 9.31 -18.95
C LEU A 136 -13.12 8.08 -18.51
N ILE A 137 -13.19 7.73 -17.23
CA ILE A 137 -12.62 6.52 -16.65
C ILE A 137 -13.75 5.84 -15.87
N ALA A 138 -13.97 4.54 -16.11
CA ALA A 138 -15.01 3.78 -15.43
C ALA A 138 -14.54 2.36 -15.11
N GLY A 139 -14.71 1.94 -13.86
CA GLY A 139 -14.37 0.60 -13.37
C GLY A 139 -13.41 0.62 -12.18
N ARG A 140 -12.82 -0.53 -11.87
CA ARG A 140 -11.84 -0.69 -10.79
C ARG A 140 -10.45 -0.27 -11.27
N LYS A 141 -9.85 0.70 -10.60
CA LYS A 141 -8.50 1.17 -10.92
C LYS A 141 -7.71 1.47 -9.66
N MET A 142 -6.40 1.20 -9.71
CA MET A 142 -5.49 1.56 -8.63
C MET A 142 -5.28 3.07 -8.55
N PHE A 143 -5.17 3.58 -7.33
CA PHE A 143 -5.14 5.00 -7.02
C PHE A 143 -3.81 5.39 -6.38
N HIS A 144 -3.22 6.50 -6.80
CA HIS A 144 -1.95 7.00 -6.30
C HIS A 144 -2.02 8.52 -6.19
N PHE A 145 -1.44 9.07 -5.13
CA PHE A 145 -1.27 10.51 -4.99
C PHE A 145 0.11 10.85 -4.43
N GLY A 146 0.71 11.91 -4.97
CA GLY A 146 1.96 12.48 -4.46
C GLY A 146 3.12 11.50 -4.30
N LEU A 147 3.77 11.59 -3.13
CA LEU A 147 4.79 10.68 -2.63
C LEU A 147 4.21 9.34 -2.17
N GLY A 148 2.90 9.25 -2.00
CA GLY A 148 2.20 8.02 -1.65
C GLY A 148 2.07 7.83 -0.14
N ILE A 149 2.06 8.89 0.67
CA ILE A 149 1.79 8.74 2.11
C ILE A 149 0.30 8.51 2.39
N THR A 150 -0.59 8.93 1.49
CA THR A 150 -2.05 8.76 1.66
C THR A 150 -2.65 7.69 0.76
N HIS A 151 -2.13 7.58 -0.47
CA HIS A 151 -2.57 6.62 -1.47
C HIS A 151 -1.41 6.15 -2.33
N ASN A 152 -1.20 4.84 -2.39
CA ASN A 152 -0.20 4.24 -3.26
C ASN A 152 -0.83 3.16 -4.16
N ASN A 153 -0.50 3.16 -5.45
CA ASN A 153 -1.02 2.16 -6.39
C ASN A 153 -0.24 0.84 -6.39
N GLY A 154 0.79 0.71 -5.55
CA GLY A 154 1.66 -0.46 -5.46
C GLY A 154 2.32 -0.79 -6.80
N SER A 155 2.89 0.21 -7.47
CA SER A 155 3.53 0.04 -8.77
C SER A 155 5.03 -0.30 -8.69
N GLY A 156 5.62 -0.22 -7.50
CA GLY A 156 6.97 -0.67 -7.23
C GLY A 156 7.12 -2.17 -7.36
N SER A 157 8.32 -2.63 -7.75
CA SER A 157 8.57 -4.05 -8.02
C SER A 157 8.37 -4.95 -6.80
N PHE A 158 8.50 -4.41 -5.60
CA PHE A 158 8.38 -5.14 -4.34
C PHE A 158 7.33 -4.51 -3.41
N ASP A 159 6.41 -3.69 -3.94
CA ASP A 159 5.30 -3.13 -3.17
C ASP A 159 4.30 -4.25 -2.86
N HIS A 160 3.90 -4.39 -1.59
CA HIS A 160 3.00 -5.45 -1.15
C HIS A 160 1.55 -5.00 -1.02
N TYR A 161 1.28 -3.70 -1.07
CA TYR A 161 -0.06 -3.16 -0.91
C TYR A 161 -0.46 -2.28 -2.09
N PHE A 162 -1.72 -1.93 -2.19
CA PHE A 162 -2.21 -0.94 -3.13
C PHE A 162 -3.56 -0.41 -2.68
N ASP A 163 -3.85 0.81 -3.09
CA ASP A 163 -5.18 1.38 -3.04
C ASP A 163 -5.88 1.20 -4.38
N SER A 164 -7.13 0.76 -4.35
CA SER A 164 -7.98 0.67 -5.53
C SER A 164 -9.39 1.15 -5.21
N LYS A 165 -10.08 1.66 -6.24
CA LYS A 165 -11.47 2.13 -6.12
C LYS A 165 -12.28 1.70 -7.34
N ASP A 166 -13.52 1.28 -7.10
CA ASP A 166 -14.52 1.13 -8.16
C ASP A 166 -15.11 2.50 -8.43
N MET A 167 -14.72 3.11 -9.55
CA MET A 167 -14.94 4.54 -9.75
C MET A 167 -15.45 4.92 -11.13
N LEU A 168 -16.13 6.07 -11.15
CA LEU A 168 -16.45 6.87 -12.32
C LEU A 168 -15.73 8.21 -12.17
N ALA A 169 -14.80 8.48 -13.07
CA ALA A 169 -14.02 9.72 -13.06
C ALA A 169 -14.04 10.40 -14.42
N TYR A 170 -13.96 11.73 -14.42
CA TYR A 170 -13.80 12.50 -15.64
C TYR A 170 -12.59 13.43 -15.55
N LYS A 171 -11.51 13.06 -16.22
CA LYS A 171 -10.27 13.82 -16.24
C LYS A 171 -10.34 14.91 -17.30
N MET A 172 -10.24 16.15 -16.88
CA MET A 172 -10.14 17.34 -17.73
C MET A 172 -8.72 17.88 -17.72
N SER A 173 -8.21 18.31 -18.88
CA SER A 173 -6.86 18.87 -18.98
C SER A 173 -6.88 20.21 -19.71
N VAL A 174 -6.32 21.25 -19.07
CA VAL A 174 -6.22 22.61 -19.59
C VAL A 174 -4.79 23.12 -19.37
N GLY A 175 -4.01 23.15 -20.45
CA GLY A 175 -2.58 23.43 -20.38
C GLY A 175 -1.85 22.41 -19.50
N ASN A 176 -1.19 22.89 -18.44
CA ASN A 176 -0.45 22.07 -17.48
C ASN A 176 -1.31 21.59 -16.30
N PHE A 177 -2.58 22.03 -16.20
CA PHE A 177 -3.50 21.63 -15.14
C PHE A 177 -4.36 20.45 -15.59
N THR A 178 -4.61 19.55 -14.64
CA THR A 178 -5.55 18.44 -14.72
C THR A 178 -6.52 18.53 -13.56
N PHE A 179 -7.81 18.39 -13.84
CA PHE A 179 -8.87 18.38 -12.83
C PHE A 179 -9.70 17.11 -13.02
N THR A 180 -9.84 16.32 -11.98
CA THR A 180 -10.46 15.00 -12.03
C THR A 180 -11.45 14.83 -10.87
N PRO A 181 -12.73 15.19 -11.04
CA PRO A 181 -13.79 14.72 -10.16
C PRO A 181 -13.93 13.21 -10.30
N ILE A 182 -14.13 12.55 -9.17
CA ILE A 182 -14.29 11.10 -9.07
C ILE A 182 -15.43 10.83 -8.10
N PHE A 183 -16.34 9.97 -8.54
CA PHE A 183 -17.26 9.27 -7.65
C PHE A 183 -16.81 7.81 -7.56
N ALA A 184 -16.62 7.30 -6.36
CA ALA A 184 -16.24 5.92 -6.14
C ALA A 184 -17.16 5.24 -5.14
N LYS A 185 -17.37 3.94 -5.33
CA LYS A 185 -18.14 3.09 -4.43
C LYS A 185 -17.22 2.04 -3.83
N ILE A 186 -17.20 1.95 -2.51
CA ILE A 186 -16.35 0.99 -1.79
C ILE A 186 -17.13 -0.28 -1.47
N ASN A 187 -18.40 -0.13 -1.09
CA ASN A 187 -19.27 -1.24 -0.76
C ASN A 187 -20.71 -0.95 -1.20
N GLU A 188 -21.34 -1.98 -1.73
CA GLU A 188 -22.78 -2.07 -2.04
C GLU A 188 -23.20 -3.50 -1.74
N GLN A 189 -23.74 -3.76 -0.54
CA GLN A 189 -24.19 -5.12 -0.24
C GLN A 189 -25.61 -5.33 -0.77
N LYS A 190 -26.50 -4.33 -0.60
CA LYS A 190 -27.91 -4.42 -1.04
C LYS A 190 -28.36 -3.09 -1.64
N LEU A 191 -28.92 -3.17 -2.85
CA LEU A 191 -29.43 -2.04 -3.66
C LEU A 191 -30.46 -1.09 -3.01
N HIS A 192 -30.89 -1.33 -1.77
CA HIS A 192 -31.99 -0.60 -1.11
C HIS A 192 -31.81 -0.45 0.41
N VAL A 193 -30.64 -0.78 0.94
CA VAL A 193 -30.31 -0.57 2.35
C VAL A 193 -29.31 0.57 2.40
N GLY A 194 -29.35 1.44 3.42
CA GLY A 194 -28.34 2.49 3.62
C GLY A 194 -26.98 1.91 4.05
N ASP A 195 -26.51 0.87 3.36
CA ASP A 195 -25.25 0.16 3.57
C ASP A 195 -24.13 0.61 2.63
N ASP A 196 -24.44 1.52 1.71
CA ASP A 196 -23.48 2.11 0.78
C ASP A 196 -22.34 2.82 1.51
N ILE A 197 -21.12 2.58 1.04
CA ILE A 197 -19.95 3.39 1.36
C ILE A 197 -19.50 4.09 0.08
N ASN A 198 -19.59 5.41 0.08
CA ASN A 198 -19.31 6.24 -1.09
C ASN A 198 -18.15 7.20 -0.82
N ASP A 199 -17.29 7.36 -1.82
CA ASP A 199 -16.21 8.33 -1.85
C ASP A 199 -16.50 9.40 -2.92
N TYR A 200 -16.38 10.66 -2.52
CA TYR A 200 -16.38 11.81 -3.41
C TYR A 200 -14.98 12.42 -3.41
N ILE A 201 -14.29 12.36 -4.54
CA ILE A 201 -12.88 12.73 -4.63
C ILE A 201 -12.70 13.80 -5.69
N MET A 202 -11.82 14.75 -5.40
CA MET A 202 -11.33 15.75 -6.32
C MET A 202 -9.81 15.73 -6.36
N ASP A 203 -9.24 15.40 -7.52
CA ASP A 203 -7.80 15.50 -7.80
C ASP A 203 -7.55 16.69 -8.74
N LEU A 204 -6.86 17.69 -8.21
CA LEU A 204 -6.30 18.80 -8.97
C LEU A 204 -4.78 18.63 -9.05
N SER A 205 -4.26 18.44 -10.25
CA SER A 205 -2.85 18.20 -10.50
C SER A 205 -2.28 19.20 -11.50
N TYR A 206 -1.06 19.67 -11.28
CA TYR A 206 -0.29 20.51 -12.19
C TYR A 206 1.02 19.81 -12.53
N TYR A 207 1.38 19.79 -13.81
CA TYR A 207 2.69 19.31 -14.24
C TYR A 207 3.25 20.16 -15.37
N ASN A 208 4.43 20.73 -15.13
CA ASN A 208 5.19 21.46 -16.12
C ASN A 208 6.42 20.65 -16.52
N LYS A 209 6.43 20.15 -17.76
CA LYS A 209 7.52 19.32 -18.30
C LYS A 209 8.86 20.07 -18.41
N ASP A 210 8.82 21.37 -18.69
CA ASP A 210 10.05 22.16 -18.94
C ASP A 210 10.80 22.48 -17.65
N THR A 211 10.07 22.63 -16.55
CA THR A 211 10.64 22.92 -15.22
C THR A 211 10.67 21.71 -14.30
N GLU A 212 10.11 20.59 -14.75
CA GLU A 212 9.88 19.36 -13.97
C GLU A 212 9.22 19.60 -12.60
N ILE A 213 8.34 20.62 -12.53
CA ILE A 213 7.54 20.93 -11.34
C ILE A 213 6.22 20.16 -11.41
N LYS A 214 5.90 19.48 -10.31
CA LYS A 214 4.59 18.87 -10.06
C LYS A 214 3.97 19.48 -8.81
N PHE A 215 2.67 19.68 -8.86
CA PHE A 215 1.87 20.09 -7.72
C PHE A 215 0.55 19.33 -7.74
N GLY A 216 0.02 18.98 -6.58
CA GLY A 216 -1.22 18.24 -6.45
C GLY A 216 -2.02 18.67 -5.23
N ILE A 217 -3.34 18.69 -5.36
CA ILE A 217 -4.31 18.76 -4.27
C ILE A 217 -5.27 17.61 -4.45
N LEU A 218 -5.42 16.79 -3.42
CA LEU A 218 -6.42 15.74 -3.33
C LEU A 218 -7.37 16.04 -2.18
N TYR A 219 -8.65 16.15 -2.49
CA TYR A 219 -9.70 16.15 -1.48
C TYR A 219 -10.54 14.87 -1.63
N GLU A 220 -10.73 14.13 -0.56
CA GLU A 220 -11.59 12.94 -0.50
C GLU A 220 -12.58 13.07 0.65
N SER A 221 -13.85 12.75 0.41
CA SER A 221 -14.89 12.63 1.42
C SER A 221 -15.49 11.23 1.35
N ARG A 222 -15.32 10.45 2.41
CA ARG A 222 -15.94 9.14 2.58
C ARG A 222 -17.16 9.26 3.47
N VAL A 223 -18.31 8.82 2.98
CA VAL A 223 -19.57 8.81 3.71
C VAL A 223 -20.23 7.44 3.65
N THR A 224 -20.91 7.06 4.72
CA THR A 224 -21.75 5.85 4.75
C THR A 224 -23.01 6.09 5.57
N GLY A 225 -24.04 5.27 5.38
CA GLY A 225 -25.16 5.23 6.33
C GLY A 225 -24.77 4.46 7.60
N GLY A 226 -25.55 4.59 8.68
CA GLY A 226 -25.23 3.89 9.95
C GLY A 226 -25.13 2.36 9.82
N TRP A 227 -25.86 1.74 8.88
CA TRP A 227 -25.78 0.30 8.61
C TRP A 227 -24.56 -0.12 7.79
N GLY A 228 -24.03 0.79 6.97
CA GLY A 228 -22.84 0.56 6.16
C GLY A 228 -21.53 0.82 6.90
N ASN A 229 -21.59 1.46 8.07
CA ASN A 229 -20.40 1.69 8.90
C ASN A 229 -19.82 0.35 9.38
N ASP A 230 -18.70 -0.04 8.77
CA ASP A 230 -17.98 -1.26 9.07
C ASP A 230 -16.67 -1.02 9.83
N ALA A 231 -16.43 0.21 10.29
CA ALA A 231 -15.23 0.58 11.01
C ALA A 231 -14.94 -0.39 12.19
N PRO A 232 -13.69 -0.87 12.33
CA PRO A 232 -13.36 -1.91 13.30
C PRO A 232 -13.50 -1.37 14.72
N THR A 233 -14.33 -2.00 15.56
CA THR A 233 -14.49 -1.59 16.97
C THR A 233 -13.46 -2.22 17.90
N ASN A 234 -12.85 -3.32 17.51
CA ASN A 234 -11.84 -4.02 18.30
C ASN A 234 -10.72 -4.51 17.37
N PRO A 235 -9.86 -3.61 16.85
CA PRO A 235 -8.73 -4.04 16.03
C PRO A 235 -7.76 -4.88 16.87
N ALA A 236 -6.90 -5.65 16.22
CA ALA A 236 -5.93 -6.51 16.88
C ALA A 236 -5.01 -5.71 17.83
N SER A 237 -4.56 -6.33 18.92
CA SER A 237 -3.50 -5.78 19.78
C SER A 237 -3.80 -4.43 20.46
N GLY A 238 -4.91 -4.34 21.21
CA GLY A 238 -5.07 -3.36 22.30
C GLY A 238 -5.31 -1.90 21.92
N SER A 239 -5.23 -1.54 20.65
CA SER A 239 -5.54 -0.18 20.19
C SER A 239 -7.06 0.01 20.06
N VAL A 240 -7.58 1.00 20.77
CA VAL A 240 -8.97 1.43 20.68
C VAL A 240 -8.96 2.77 19.95
N TRP A 241 -9.95 3.01 19.08
CA TRP A 241 -10.22 4.38 18.61
C TRP A 241 -10.33 5.32 19.82
N GLY A 242 -9.44 6.31 19.94
CA GLY A 242 -9.60 7.46 20.83
C GLY A 242 -9.83 7.17 22.32
N GLY A 243 -8.97 6.36 22.93
CA GLY A 243 -8.86 6.21 24.39
C GLY A 243 -9.28 4.84 24.95
N ASN A 244 -9.32 4.71 26.28
CA ASN A 244 -9.60 3.44 26.96
C ASN A 244 -11.12 3.19 27.10
N GLY A 245 -11.73 2.46 26.16
CA GLY A 245 -13.16 2.13 26.22
C GLY A 245 -13.57 0.97 25.29
N THR A 246 -14.78 0.44 25.47
CA THR A 246 -15.37 -0.49 24.49
C THR A 246 -15.98 0.32 23.36
N ASN A 247 -15.41 0.22 22.15
CA ASN A 247 -15.98 0.88 21.00
C ASN A 247 -17.27 0.20 20.55
N SER A 248 -18.28 1.02 20.26
CA SER A 248 -19.52 0.57 19.65
C SER A 248 -19.83 1.43 18.44
N LYS A 249 -20.34 0.80 17.37
CA LYS A 249 -20.84 1.50 16.20
C LYS A 249 -22.24 1.98 16.50
N ILE A 250 -22.44 3.29 16.48
CA ILE A 250 -23.72 3.88 16.83
C ILE A 250 -24.24 4.86 15.79
N ASP A 251 -23.41 5.27 14.82
CA ASP A 251 -23.82 6.20 13.77
C ASP A 251 -23.07 6.01 12.45
N HIS A 252 -23.36 6.88 11.49
CA HIS A 252 -22.70 6.99 10.20
C HIS A 252 -21.23 7.45 10.29
N TRP A 253 -20.44 7.04 9.30
CA TRP A 253 -19.11 7.58 9.05
C TRP A 253 -19.20 8.78 8.10
N ASN A 254 -18.49 9.86 8.43
CA ASN A 254 -18.30 11.03 7.61
C ASN A 254 -16.87 11.56 7.77
N GLY A 255 -15.95 10.95 7.02
CA GLY A 255 -14.53 11.27 7.05
C GLY A 255 -14.10 12.06 5.83
N GLN A 256 -13.16 12.97 6.03
CA GLN A 256 -12.59 13.83 5.00
C GLN A 256 -11.08 13.69 5.05
N ARG A 257 -10.47 13.78 3.87
CA ARG A 257 -9.02 13.81 3.71
C ARG A 257 -8.63 14.94 2.76
N LEU A 258 -7.64 15.71 3.15
CA LEU A 258 -6.98 16.69 2.30
C LEU A 258 -5.50 16.33 2.19
N SER A 259 -4.99 16.21 0.97
CA SER A 259 -3.59 15.97 0.71
C SER A 259 -3.03 17.01 -0.25
N LEU A 260 -1.86 17.54 0.07
CA LEU A 260 -1.13 18.52 -0.72
C LEU A 260 0.21 17.92 -1.11
N TYR A 261 0.59 18.07 -2.37
CA TYR A 261 1.82 17.52 -2.91
C TYR A 261 2.58 18.55 -3.73
N TYR A 262 3.89 18.56 -3.58
CA TYR A 262 4.81 19.32 -4.42
C TYR A 262 6.06 18.49 -4.71
N GLU A 263 6.48 18.44 -5.96
CA GLU A 263 7.78 17.88 -6.35
C GLU A 263 8.45 18.79 -7.36
N ARG A 264 9.77 18.92 -7.22
CA ARG A 264 10.62 19.54 -8.22
C ARG A 264 11.84 18.68 -8.46
N LYS A 265 12.12 18.43 -9.74
CA LYS A 265 13.36 17.81 -10.19
C LYS A 265 14.31 18.87 -10.74
N PHE A 266 15.58 18.63 -10.54
CA PHE A 266 16.72 19.40 -11.01
C PHE A 266 17.65 18.45 -11.77
N SER A 267 18.65 18.99 -12.46
CA SER A 267 19.63 18.16 -13.18
C SER A 267 20.38 17.17 -12.28
N GLU A 268 20.60 17.54 -11.02
CA GLU A 268 21.39 16.76 -10.05
C GLU A 268 20.59 16.34 -8.82
N GLY A 269 19.27 16.56 -8.78
CA GLY A 269 18.52 16.24 -7.57
C GLY A 269 17.01 16.35 -7.71
N ARG A 270 16.33 15.99 -6.63
CA ARG A 270 14.87 16.05 -6.50
C ARG A 270 14.52 16.46 -5.08
N ILE A 271 13.47 17.26 -4.94
CA ILE A 271 12.81 17.48 -3.65
C ILE A 271 11.33 17.22 -3.85
N GLY A 272 10.75 16.41 -2.97
CA GLY A 272 9.31 16.11 -2.92
C GLY A 272 8.78 16.32 -1.51
N ILE A 273 7.58 16.86 -1.40
CA ILE A 273 6.87 17.09 -0.14
C ILE A 273 5.42 16.63 -0.31
N GLU A 274 4.90 15.89 0.66
CA GLU A 274 3.47 15.60 0.78
C GLU A 274 2.99 15.89 2.21
N ILE A 275 1.81 16.50 2.31
CA ILE A 275 1.11 16.77 3.57
C ILE A 275 -0.26 16.15 3.45
N GLY A 276 -0.68 15.38 4.45
CA GLY A 276 -2.03 14.80 4.54
C GLY A 276 -2.71 15.19 5.83
N ASN A 277 -4.02 15.36 5.81
CA ASN A 277 -4.85 15.55 7.00
C ASN A 277 -6.14 14.74 6.86
N ASN A 278 -6.57 14.11 7.95
CA ASN A 278 -7.86 13.45 8.08
C ASN A 278 -8.71 14.22 9.10
N SER A 279 -9.99 14.43 8.79
CA SER A 279 -10.96 15.09 9.67
C SER A 279 -12.35 14.44 9.57
N GLY A 280 -13.22 14.64 10.56
CA GLY A 280 -14.63 14.26 10.49
C GLY A 280 -15.08 13.30 11.60
N ASP A 281 -16.19 12.60 11.37
CA ASP A 281 -16.85 11.74 12.35
C ASP A 281 -16.71 10.26 11.98
N THR A 282 -16.37 9.42 12.95
CA THR A 282 -16.19 7.97 12.71
C THR A 282 -17.49 7.16 12.84
N GLY A 283 -18.53 7.73 13.46
CA GLY A 283 -19.73 6.97 13.85
C GLY A 283 -19.48 5.93 14.97
N ILE A 284 -18.28 5.91 15.55
CA ILE A 284 -17.89 5.06 16.67
C ILE A 284 -17.99 5.87 17.97
N SER A 285 -18.40 5.21 19.06
CA SER A 285 -18.38 5.78 20.40
C SER A 285 -17.61 4.89 21.38
N THR A 286 -16.90 5.51 22.32
CA THR A 286 -16.28 4.85 23.49
C THR A 286 -17.27 4.61 24.65
N GLY A 287 -18.57 4.76 24.38
CA GLY A 287 -19.67 4.63 25.36
C GLY A 287 -20.11 5.94 25.99
N THR A 288 -19.20 6.92 26.11
CA THR A 288 -19.51 8.26 26.66
C THR A 288 -19.46 9.36 25.59
N GLU A 289 -18.61 9.21 24.58
CA GLU A 289 -18.34 10.24 23.58
C GLU A 289 -18.28 9.63 22.18
N MET A 290 -18.65 10.42 21.17
CA MET A 290 -18.43 10.09 19.75
C MET A 290 -16.98 10.37 19.39
N ILE A 291 -16.40 9.54 18.55
CA ILE A 291 -15.00 9.65 18.14
C ILE A 291 -14.91 10.44 16.84
N THR A 292 -14.14 11.53 16.89
CA THR A 292 -13.81 12.39 15.75
C THR A 292 -12.42 12.10 15.21
N LEU A 293 -12.18 12.27 13.92
CA LEU A 293 -10.88 12.16 13.26
C LEU A 293 -10.18 13.51 13.24
N THR A 294 -8.89 13.55 13.57
CA THR A 294 -8.09 14.79 13.51
C THR A 294 -6.60 14.58 13.15
N GLY A 295 -6.24 13.41 12.60
CA GLY A 295 -4.84 13.08 12.29
C GLY A 295 -4.21 13.87 11.14
N TYR A 296 -2.89 14.00 11.14
CA TYR A 296 -2.11 14.61 10.06
C TYR A 296 -0.77 13.91 9.83
N GLY A 297 -0.26 14.04 8.61
CA GLY A 297 1.01 13.48 8.17
C GLY A 297 1.79 14.47 7.31
N PHE A 298 3.11 14.39 7.37
CA PHE A 298 4.04 15.14 6.53
C PHE A 298 5.20 14.24 6.14
N ALA A 299 5.56 14.24 4.86
CA ALA A 299 6.76 13.60 4.34
C ALA A 299 7.54 14.55 3.44
N LEU A 300 8.86 14.45 3.55
CA LEU A 300 9.87 15.14 2.75
C LEU A 300 10.82 14.08 2.19
N GLU A 301 11.02 14.11 0.89
CA GLU A 301 12.04 13.32 0.19
C GLU A 301 13.00 14.24 -0.54
N GLY A 302 14.30 13.99 -0.36
CA GLY A 302 15.36 14.70 -1.07
C GLY A 302 16.33 13.71 -1.69
N ASP A 303 16.64 13.90 -2.97
CA ASP A 303 17.66 13.13 -3.70
C ASP A 303 18.71 14.09 -4.26
N TYR A 304 19.98 13.72 -4.20
CA TYR A 304 21.09 14.47 -4.75
C TYR A 304 22.16 13.54 -5.34
N LYS A 305 22.47 13.72 -6.62
CA LYS A 305 23.52 13.02 -7.35
C LYS A 305 24.38 14.05 -8.09
N PRO A 306 25.56 14.41 -7.56
CA PRO A 306 26.46 15.32 -8.24
C PRO A 306 26.84 14.78 -9.62
N GLY A 307 26.98 15.68 -10.60
CA GLY A 307 27.41 15.31 -11.96
C GLY A 307 28.71 14.51 -11.95
N ASN A 308 28.71 13.38 -12.69
CA ASN A 308 29.84 12.44 -12.81
C ASN A 308 30.28 11.73 -11.51
N SER A 309 29.55 11.89 -10.40
CA SER A 309 29.83 11.19 -9.15
C SER A 309 29.35 9.73 -9.20
N ARG A 310 30.10 8.83 -8.57
CA ARG A 310 29.62 7.47 -8.23
C ARG A 310 28.78 7.46 -6.96
N TRP A 311 28.72 8.56 -6.22
CA TRP A 311 27.92 8.70 -5.02
C TRP A 311 26.63 9.42 -5.32
N SER A 312 25.52 8.93 -4.77
CA SER A 312 24.29 9.68 -4.61
C SER A 312 23.82 9.62 -3.17
N TYR A 313 23.07 10.64 -2.79
CA TYR A 313 22.57 10.84 -1.43
C TYR A 313 21.06 10.99 -1.53
N SER A 314 20.36 10.33 -0.63
CA SER A 314 18.92 10.47 -0.47
C SER A 314 18.62 10.69 1.00
N ALA A 315 17.52 11.35 1.31
CA ALA A 315 17.04 11.46 2.67
C ALA A 315 15.53 11.54 2.68
N LYS A 316 14.92 10.79 3.60
CA LYS A 316 13.52 10.92 3.94
C LYS A 316 13.38 11.48 5.34
N ALA A 317 12.42 12.36 5.53
CA ALA A 317 12.05 12.86 6.84
C ALA A 317 10.54 13.03 6.89
N GLY A 318 9.94 12.80 8.05
CA GLY A 318 8.50 12.98 8.15
C GLY A 318 8.00 12.90 9.57
N ILE A 319 6.71 13.19 9.69
CA ILE A 319 5.96 13.07 10.93
C ILE A 319 4.58 12.52 10.61
N ALA A 320 4.12 11.56 11.39
CA ALA A 320 2.77 11.02 11.35
C ALA A 320 2.18 11.13 12.76
N SER A 321 1.08 11.86 12.92
CA SER A 321 0.47 12.05 14.24
C SER A 321 0.06 10.69 14.84
N GLY A 322 0.21 10.57 16.15
CA GLY A 322 -0.23 9.40 16.91
C GLY A 322 -1.55 9.70 17.59
N ASP A 323 -2.37 8.67 17.76
CA ASP A 323 -3.53 8.78 18.62
C ASP A 323 -3.05 8.92 20.09
N ASP A 324 -3.63 9.83 20.88
CA ASP A 324 -3.34 9.95 22.31
C ASP A 324 -4.37 9.13 23.13
N PRO A 325 -3.96 8.08 23.85
CA PRO A 325 -4.89 7.30 24.66
C PRO A 325 -5.55 8.11 25.80
N LYS A 326 -5.05 9.33 26.09
CA LYS A 326 -5.57 10.23 27.14
C LYS A 326 -6.65 11.20 26.64
N THR A 327 -6.91 11.27 25.34
CA THR A 327 -7.93 12.15 24.75
C THR A 327 -9.15 11.34 24.31
N PRO A 328 -10.14 11.10 25.19
CA PRO A 328 -11.36 10.41 24.80
C PRO A 328 -12.10 11.18 23.70
N GLY A 329 -12.82 10.46 22.84
CA GLY A 329 -13.66 11.05 21.79
C GLY A 329 -12.90 11.61 20.59
N LYS A 330 -11.58 11.39 20.51
CA LYS A 330 -10.75 11.81 19.37
C LYS A 330 -9.81 10.71 18.94
N TYR A 331 -9.74 10.48 17.64
CA TYR A 331 -8.71 9.71 17.01
C TYR A 331 -7.74 10.65 16.28
N GLU A 332 -6.55 10.78 16.83
CA GLU A 332 -5.51 11.70 16.35
C GLU A 332 -4.45 10.99 15.49
N GLY A 333 -4.58 9.67 15.32
CA GLY A 333 -3.65 8.87 14.52
C GLY A 333 -3.72 9.19 13.02
N PHE A 334 -2.55 9.30 12.40
CA PHE A 334 -2.40 9.32 10.95
C PHE A 334 -1.47 8.18 10.55
N ILE A 335 -1.96 7.29 9.69
CA ILE A 335 -1.23 6.10 9.25
C ILE A 335 -0.87 6.33 7.80
N PHE A 336 0.43 6.30 7.49
CA PHE A 336 0.89 6.38 6.10
C PHE A 336 0.49 5.11 5.34
N ASP A 337 0.43 5.18 4.01
CA ASP A 337 0.31 3.99 3.18
C ASP A 337 1.43 2.99 3.50
N ARG A 338 1.09 1.70 3.54
CA ARG A 338 2.02 0.61 3.90
C ARG A 338 3.19 0.46 2.94
N ASN A 339 3.12 0.99 1.72
CA ASN A 339 4.26 0.97 0.81
C ASN A 339 5.17 2.20 0.96
N TYR A 340 4.87 3.12 1.90
CA TYR A 340 5.74 4.26 2.16
C TYR A 340 6.88 3.84 3.11
N ASN A 341 7.94 3.30 2.51
CA ASN A 341 9.02 2.66 3.27
C ASN A 341 10.19 3.62 3.50
N VAL A 342 10.76 3.59 4.71
CA VAL A 342 11.88 4.44 5.14
C VAL A 342 13.10 3.64 5.63
N GLY A 343 12.92 2.36 5.95
CA GLY A 343 13.94 1.40 6.35
C GLY A 343 13.51 -0.01 5.96
N PHE A 344 14.38 -1.00 6.21
CA PHE A 344 14.03 -2.39 5.97
C PHE A 344 13.11 -2.94 7.07
N LEU A 345 13.48 -2.81 8.34
CA LEU A 345 12.77 -3.38 9.50
C LEU A 345 11.95 -2.33 10.25
N LEU A 346 12.57 -1.23 10.69
CA LEU A 346 11.94 -0.22 11.52
C LEU A 346 10.88 0.54 10.70
N MET A 347 9.64 0.55 11.19
CA MET A 347 8.45 1.14 10.54
C MET A 347 7.99 0.44 9.24
N ASN A 348 8.52 -0.73 8.92
CA ASN A 348 8.13 -1.52 7.73
C ASN A 348 7.71 -2.95 8.12
N HIS A 349 8.45 -3.58 9.05
CA HIS A 349 8.01 -4.78 9.74
C HIS A 349 7.41 -4.46 11.10
N VAL A 350 6.43 -5.25 11.52
CA VAL A 350 5.93 -5.19 12.90
C VAL A 350 7.07 -5.67 13.80
N MET A 351 7.39 -4.89 14.83
CA MET A 351 8.50 -5.15 15.75
C MET A 351 8.09 -4.89 17.19
N GLY A 352 8.75 -5.58 18.12
CA GLY A 352 8.51 -5.48 19.55
C GLY A 352 7.32 -6.29 20.05
N SER A 353 7.13 -6.25 21.37
CA SER A 353 6.09 -7.04 22.05
C SER A 353 4.71 -6.36 22.08
N TYR A 354 4.59 -5.13 21.57
CA TYR A 354 3.34 -4.37 21.54
C TYR A 354 3.34 -3.29 20.45
N ASP A 355 2.16 -2.71 20.16
CA ASP A 355 1.96 -1.74 19.08
C ASP A 355 2.48 -0.32 19.43
N VAL A 356 3.79 -0.13 19.29
CA VAL A 356 4.48 1.16 19.57
C VAL A 356 4.00 2.29 18.65
N PHE A 357 3.75 1.98 17.37
CA PHE A 357 3.37 2.97 16.36
C PHE A 357 1.86 3.24 16.31
N ARG A 358 1.04 2.47 17.06
CA ARG A 358 -0.43 2.58 17.07
C ARG A 358 -1.07 2.33 15.69
N THR A 359 -0.56 1.36 14.95
CA THR A 359 -0.95 1.06 13.56
C THR A 359 -1.90 -0.13 13.45
N ALA A 360 -2.38 -0.70 14.56
CA ALA A 360 -3.31 -1.83 14.56
C ALA A 360 -4.50 -1.71 13.60
N LEU A 361 -5.01 -0.50 13.33
CA LEU A 361 -6.09 -0.26 12.37
C LEU A 361 -5.69 -0.53 10.90
N GLY A 362 -4.40 -0.47 10.58
CA GLY A 362 -3.83 -0.78 9.26
C GLY A 362 -3.32 -2.22 9.12
N ARG A 363 -3.24 -2.99 10.22
CA ARG A 363 -2.78 -4.39 10.23
C ARG A 363 -3.93 -5.34 9.91
N SER A 364 -3.62 -6.46 9.28
CA SER A 364 -4.59 -7.53 9.02
C SER A 364 -4.99 -8.20 10.35
N SER A 365 -6.29 -8.32 10.59
CA SER A 365 -6.82 -9.05 11.76
C SER A 365 -6.68 -10.56 11.64
N THR A 366 -6.43 -11.07 10.42
CA THR A 366 -6.13 -12.48 10.17
C THR A 366 -4.63 -12.69 10.21
N SER A 367 -4.06 -12.73 11.42
CA SER A 367 -2.72 -13.34 11.56
C SER A 367 -2.80 -14.76 11.01
N SER A 368 -1.72 -15.22 10.38
CA SER A 368 -1.61 -16.58 9.82
C SER A 368 -1.94 -17.68 10.83
N ASN A 369 -1.95 -17.35 12.13
CA ASN A 369 -2.26 -18.20 13.27
C ASN A 369 -3.42 -17.71 14.16
N GLY A 370 -4.40 -16.96 13.65
CA GLY A 370 -5.76 -16.83 14.23
C GLY A 370 -5.92 -16.38 15.69
N ALA A 371 -4.87 -15.84 16.34
CA ALA A 371 -4.83 -15.36 17.72
C ALA A 371 -3.43 -14.83 18.10
N ASP A 372 -2.40 -15.19 17.33
CA ASP A 372 -1.04 -14.69 17.58
C ASP A 372 -0.97 -13.19 17.30
N SER A 373 -0.62 -12.43 18.33
CA SER A 373 -0.47 -10.96 18.33
C SER A 373 1.00 -10.54 18.40
N ASN A 374 1.93 -11.52 18.41
CA ASN A 374 3.36 -11.26 18.38
C ASN A 374 3.76 -10.64 17.03
N ALA A 375 4.82 -9.82 17.05
CA ALA A 375 5.36 -9.20 15.85
C ALA A 375 5.79 -10.24 14.81
N SER A 376 6.29 -11.40 15.26
CA SER A 376 6.71 -12.49 14.37
C SER A 376 5.59 -13.11 13.50
N ALA A 377 4.32 -12.84 13.79
CA ALA A 377 3.17 -13.39 13.08
C ALA A 377 2.79 -12.59 11.80
N PHE A 378 3.39 -11.42 11.59
CA PHE A 378 3.05 -10.49 10.52
C PHE A 378 4.18 -10.42 9.47
N ALA A 379 3.81 -10.34 8.20
CA ALA A 379 4.72 -10.14 7.08
C ALA A 379 4.48 -8.75 6.48
N ASP A 380 5.48 -7.87 6.63
CA ASP A 380 5.52 -6.53 6.00
C ASP A 380 4.28 -5.64 6.23
N GLU A 381 3.61 -5.77 7.38
CA GLU A 381 2.32 -5.09 7.64
C GLU A 381 2.44 -3.75 8.36
N GLU A 382 3.64 -3.30 8.71
CA GLU A 382 3.78 -2.09 9.52
C GLU A 382 3.58 -0.83 8.68
N SER A 383 3.29 0.27 9.35
CA SER A 383 3.19 1.58 8.72
C SER A 383 3.78 2.66 9.59
N ILE A 384 4.06 3.80 8.97
CA ILE A 384 4.49 4.98 9.72
C ILE A 384 3.26 5.61 10.39
N SER A 385 3.23 5.57 11.71
CA SER A 385 2.29 6.31 12.55
C SER A 385 2.90 6.61 13.92
N ASN A 386 2.37 7.61 14.63
CA ASN A 386 2.85 8.05 15.95
C ASN A 386 4.37 8.34 16.01
N VAL A 387 4.98 8.86 14.95
CA VAL A 387 6.44 9.01 14.89
C VAL A 387 6.86 10.22 14.09
N MET A 388 7.96 10.85 14.51
CA MET A 388 8.79 11.71 13.68
C MET A 388 10.08 10.96 13.35
N TYR A 389 10.43 10.87 12.08
CA TYR A 389 11.55 10.05 11.61
C TYR A 389 12.51 10.83 10.70
N PHE A 390 13.74 10.32 10.63
CA PHE A 390 14.76 10.76 9.68
C PHE A 390 15.53 9.54 9.16
N ALA A 391 15.65 9.43 7.85
CA ALA A 391 16.24 8.30 7.14
C ALA A 391 17.17 8.76 6.01
N PRO A 392 18.43 9.18 6.31
CA PRO A 392 19.43 9.44 5.29
C PRO A 392 19.97 8.13 4.69
N GLU A 393 20.26 8.17 3.40
CA GLU A 393 20.80 7.07 2.63
C GLU A 393 21.96 7.56 1.74
N ILE A 394 23.00 6.74 1.68
CA ILE A 394 24.17 6.94 0.82
C ILE A 394 24.24 5.76 -0.14
N ASN A 395 24.30 6.07 -1.43
CA ASN A 395 24.40 5.10 -2.51
C ASN A 395 25.75 5.22 -3.21
N TYR A 396 26.42 4.08 -3.43
CA TYR A 396 27.63 3.96 -4.22
C TYR A 396 27.37 3.12 -5.48
N HIS A 397 27.44 3.76 -6.64
CA HIS A 397 27.34 3.15 -7.96
C HIS A 397 28.64 2.44 -8.31
N TRP A 398 28.79 1.18 -7.87
CA TRP A 398 29.99 0.39 -8.09
C TRP A 398 30.17 0.07 -9.58
N LYS A 399 29.10 -0.37 -10.25
CA LYS A 399 29.06 -0.64 -11.70
C LYS A 399 27.77 -0.06 -12.30
N PRO A 400 27.66 0.05 -13.64
CA PRO A 400 26.43 0.53 -14.28
C PRO A 400 25.15 -0.23 -13.89
N ASN A 401 25.30 -1.46 -13.42
CA ASN A 401 24.23 -2.35 -13.02
C ASN A 401 24.34 -2.83 -11.56
N LEU A 402 25.21 -2.25 -10.73
CA LEU A 402 25.41 -2.68 -9.35
C LEU A 402 25.61 -1.47 -8.44
N ASP A 403 24.66 -1.28 -7.54
CA ASP A 403 24.68 -0.23 -6.52
C ASP A 403 24.79 -0.85 -5.13
N VAL A 404 25.52 -0.18 -4.24
CA VAL A 404 25.57 -0.50 -2.81
C VAL A 404 24.97 0.67 -2.04
N SER A 405 24.02 0.42 -1.16
CA SER A 405 23.34 1.46 -0.39
C SER A 405 23.50 1.23 1.10
N LEU A 406 23.73 2.31 1.84
CA LEU A 406 23.74 2.34 3.29
C LEU A 406 22.65 3.32 3.75
N THR A 407 21.68 2.83 4.50
CA THR A 407 20.58 3.64 5.06
C THR A 407 20.67 3.62 6.57
N PHE A 408 20.50 4.78 7.19
CA PHE A 408 20.36 4.92 8.63
C PHE A 408 18.96 5.43 8.92
N VAL A 409 18.24 4.82 9.86
CA VAL A 409 16.88 5.25 10.22
C VAL A 409 16.82 5.48 11.72
N THR A 410 16.16 6.56 12.13
CA THR A 410 15.92 6.88 13.54
C THR A 410 14.61 7.65 13.67
N GLY A 411 14.06 7.70 14.88
CA GLY A 411 12.90 8.54 15.16
C GLY A 411 12.58 8.71 16.62
N THR A 412 11.50 9.44 16.87
CA THR A 412 10.92 9.65 18.19
C THR A 412 9.41 9.61 18.10
N LEU A 413 8.76 9.00 19.08
CA LEU A 413 7.31 8.98 19.18
C LEU A 413 6.74 10.37 19.44
N ASN A 414 5.60 10.65 18.81
CA ASN A 414 4.88 11.90 19.02
C ASN A 414 4.06 11.86 20.31
N VAL A 415 3.48 10.70 20.62
CA VAL A 415 2.65 10.44 21.80
C VAL A 415 3.03 9.10 22.43
N GLN A 416 2.87 9.00 23.75
CA GLN A 416 3.09 7.74 24.47
C GLN A 416 1.99 6.72 24.14
N PRO A 417 2.35 5.50 23.75
CA PRO A 417 1.36 4.49 23.33
C PRO A 417 0.54 3.92 24.51
N ASP A 418 1.07 3.97 25.75
CA ASP A 418 0.36 3.56 26.97
C ASP A 418 0.01 4.81 27.82
N ALA A 419 -1.28 5.02 28.10
CA ALA A 419 -1.73 6.12 28.94
C ALA A 419 -1.29 6.01 30.41
N LEU A 420 -1.02 4.80 30.90
CA LEU A 420 -0.78 4.51 32.32
C LEU A 420 0.71 4.51 32.69
N LYS A 421 1.62 4.49 31.70
CA LYS A 421 3.05 4.40 31.90
C LYS A 421 3.78 5.60 31.32
N ASN A 422 4.90 5.96 31.94
CA ASN A 422 5.82 6.93 31.37
C ASN A 422 6.81 6.21 30.46
N VAL A 423 6.44 6.06 29.19
CA VAL A 423 7.24 5.38 28.18
C VAL A 423 8.24 6.36 27.55
N ASP A 424 9.49 5.92 27.33
CA ASP A 424 10.50 6.66 26.57
C ASP A 424 10.01 6.88 25.13
N THR A 425 10.35 7.98 24.50
CA THR A 425 9.91 8.30 23.13
C THR A 425 10.90 7.86 22.06
N SER A 426 12.13 7.48 22.41
CA SER A 426 13.12 7.02 21.43
C SER A 426 12.75 5.63 20.91
N ILE A 427 12.56 5.52 19.59
CA ILE A 427 12.36 4.22 18.92
C ILE A 427 13.69 3.49 18.66
N GLY A 428 14.82 4.15 18.90
CA GLY A 428 16.15 3.63 18.58
C GLY A 428 16.56 3.95 17.16
N TYR A 429 17.38 3.09 16.58
CA TYR A 429 17.91 3.28 15.23
C TYR A 429 18.08 1.95 14.48
N GLU A 430 18.09 2.05 13.16
CA GLU A 430 18.37 0.97 12.21
C GLU A 430 19.53 1.34 11.29
N LEU A 431 20.31 0.33 10.91
CA LEU A 431 21.31 0.40 9.85
C LEU A 431 21.03 -0.67 8.80
N ASP A 432 20.83 -0.23 7.57
CA ASP A 432 20.57 -1.09 6.41
C ASP A 432 21.71 -1.04 5.41
N LEU A 433 22.16 -2.21 4.96
CA LEU A 433 23.08 -2.38 3.85
C LEU A 433 22.36 -3.14 2.74
N SER A 434 22.29 -2.55 1.53
CA SER A 434 21.72 -3.24 0.37
C SER A 434 22.66 -3.30 -0.82
N LEU A 435 22.51 -4.36 -1.59
CA LEU A 435 23.19 -4.62 -2.86
C LEU A 435 22.13 -4.75 -3.96
N ASN A 436 22.08 -3.75 -4.84
CA ASN A 436 21.08 -3.62 -5.89
C ASN A 436 21.70 -3.97 -7.25
N TYR A 437 21.39 -5.14 -7.77
CA TYR A 437 21.90 -5.65 -9.05
C TYR A 437 20.83 -5.65 -10.14
N LYS A 438 21.13 -5.02 -11.28
CA LYS A 438 20.22 -4.90 -12.44
C LYS A 438 20.84 -5.51 -13.69
N PRO A 439 20.89 -6.85 -13.80
CA PRO A 439 21.58 -7.52 -14.92
C PRO A 439 21.03 -7.13 -16.30
N SER A 440 19.77 -6.69 -16.38
CA SER A 440 19.15 -6.10 -17.56
C SER A 440 18.15 -5.02 -17.13
N GLU A 441 17.62 -4.25 -18.08
CA GLU A 441 16.57 -3.24 -17.80
C GLU A 441 15.28 -3.86 -17.26
N LYS A 442 15.05 -5.15 -17.52
CA LYS A 442 13.85 -5.89 -17.15
C LYS A 442 14.01 -6.72 -15.88
N MET A 443 15.20 -6.80 -15.31
CA MET A 443 15.47 -7.64 -14.14
C MET A 443 16.15 -6.83 -13.05
N THR A 444 15.61 -6.94 -11.83
CA THR A 444 16.20 -6.38 -10.62
C THR A 444 16.38 -7.48 -9.58
N TRP A 445 17.52 -7.51 -8.91
CA TRP A 445 17.83 -8.39 -7.79
C TRP A 445 18.46 -7.58 -6.66
N ILE A 446 17.80 -7.55 -5.51
CA ILE A 446 18.20 -6.81 -4.31
C ILE A 446 18.55 -7.82 -3.23
N ASN A 447 19.69 -7.64 -2.57
CA ASN A 447 20.02 -8.33 -1.33
C ASN A 447 20.18 -7.28 -0.23
N GLY A 448 19.60 -7.52 0.94
CA GLY A 448 19.60 -6.56 2.04
C GLY A 448 19.94 -7.22 3.38
N LEU A 449 20.60 -6.44 4.24
CA LEU A 449 20.87 -6.74 5.64
C LEU A 449 20.43 -5.51 6.45
N GLY A 450 19.57 -5.69 7.43
CA GLY A 450 19.16 -4.64 8.37
C GLY A 450 19.48 -5.04 9.80
N VAL A 451 19.90 -4.08 10.62
CA VAL A 451 20.13 -4.28 12.06
C VAL A 451 19.44 -3.19 12.84
N VAL A 452 18.50 -3.56 13.71
CA VAL A 452 17.75 -2.63 14.56
C VAL A 452 18.26 -2.71 15.98
N PHE A 453 18.55 -1.54 16.54
CA PHE A 453 18.85 -1.32 17.96
C PHE A 453 17.66 -0.60 18.58
N PRO A 454 16.70 -1.33 19.19
CA PRO A 454 15.48 -0.74 19.70
C PRO A 454 15.76 0.25 20.83
N GLY A 455 15.07 1.40 20.78
CA GLY A 455 15.13 2.41 21.82
C GLY A 455 14.23 2.08 23.01
N GLY A 456 14.23 2.98 24.00
CA GLY A 456 13.46 2.81 25.23
C GLY A 456 11.95 2.71 25.00
N ALA A 457 11.43 3.22 23.88
CA ALA A 457 10.02 3.10 23.53
C ALA A 457 9.55 1.65 23.53
N PHE A 458 10.31 0.74 22.91
CA PHE A 458 9.93 -0.68 22.84
C PHE A 458 9.97 -1.40 24.19
N SER A 459 10.59 -0.83 25.21
CA SER A 459 10.66 -1.44 26.55
C SER A 459 9.35 -1.31 27.34
N ASP A 460 8.43 -0.42 26.96
CA ASP A 460 7.22 -0.11 27.72
C ASP A 460 7.49 0.13 29.22
N ALA A 461 8.31 1.14 29.51
CA ALA A 461 8.80 1.45 30.87
C ALA A 461 9.53 0.26 31.55
N GLY A 462 10.31 -0.50 30.78
CA GLY A 462 11.10 -1.65 31.26
C GLY A 462 10.30 -2.95 31.44
N THR A 463 9.06 -3.00 30.98
CA THR A 463 8.23 -4.22 30.95
C THR A 463 8.78 -5.26 29.98
N TYR A 464 9.28 -4.80 28.83
CA TYR A 464 9.78 -5.65 27.76
C TYR A 464 11.29 -5.48 27.55
N PRO A 465 11.98 -6.57 27.17
CA PRO A 465 13.35 -6.50 26.69
C PRO A 465 13.46 -5.69 25.39
N THR A 466 14.67 -5.17 25.13
CA THR A 466 15.02 -4.38 23.95
C THR A 466 16.28 -4.97 23.31
N GLU A 467 16.28 -6.27 23.04
CA GLU A 467 17.38 -6.90 22.31
C GLU A 467 17.38 -6.48 20.84
N TYR A 468 18.55 -6.44 20.20
CA TYR A 468 18.63 -6.11 18.78
C TYR A 468 17.98 -7.19 17.91
N ALA A 469 17.48 -6.77 16.75
CA ALA A 469 17.00 -7.65 15.69
C ALA A 469 17.89 -7.53 14.45
N ILE A 470 17.98 -8.62 13.67
CA ILE A 470 18.71 -8.66 12.40
C ILE A 470 17.78 -9.22 11.33
N GLY A 471 17.73 -8.54 10.18
CA GLY A 471 16.99 -8.98 9.01
C GLY A 471 17.92 -9.28 7.85
N LEU A 472 17.57 -10.28 7.06
CA LEU A 472 18.15 -10.59 5.76
C LEU A 472 17.03 -10.65 4.73
N THR A 473 17.27 -10.10 3.55
CA THR A 473 16.36 -10.23 2.42
C THR A 473 17.08 -10.48 1.11
N SER A 474 16.46 -11.26 0.23
CA SER A 474 16.85 -11.39 -1.17
C SER A 474 15.59 -11.36 -2.03
N LYS A 475 15.47 -10.33 -2.88
CA LYS A 475 14.29 -10.07 -3.69
C LYS A 475 14.68 -9.99 -5.15
N ALA A 476 13.97 -10.68 -6.04
CA ALA A 476 14.20 -10.59 -7.48
C ALA A 476 12.88 -10.40 -8.22
N ALA A 477 12.89 -9.52 -9.22
CA ALA A 477 11.74 -9.23 -10.06
C ALA A 477 12.15 -9.20 -11.54
N ILE A 478 11.30 -9.74 -12.40
CA ILE A 478 11.43 -9.74 -13.85
C ILE A 478 10.17 -9.13 -14.44
N SER A 479 10.30 -7.99 -15.11
CA SER A 479 9.24 -7.40 -15.92
C SER A 479 9.32 -7.89 -17.36
N PHE A 480 8.20 -7.93 -18.08
CA PHE A 480 8.17 -8.31 -19.50
C PHE A 480 7.29 -7.41 -20.33
#